data_AF-A0A6A7AYT8-F1
#
_entry.id   AF-A0A6A7AYT8-F1
#
_cell.length_a   1.000
_cell.length_b   1.000
_cell.length_c   1.000
_cell.angle_alpha   90.00
_cell.angle_beta   90.00
_cell.angle_gamma   90.00
#
_symmetry.space_group_name_H-M   'P 1'
#
loop_
_entity.id
_entity.type
_entity.pdbx_description
1 polymer ?
#
loop_
_entity_poly.entity_id
_entity_poly.type
_entity_poly.pdbx_seq_one_letter_code
_entity_poly.pdbx_strand_id
1 'polypeptide(L)'
;MGSVVLPHLRTGWHVDQAILSEEDRLVLIRFGRDSDPDCMAQDEVLYKIADRVKNFCAIYLCDLDEVPDFKAMYELYDPCTVMFFFRNKHMMCDFGTGNNNKLNWVLEDKQEFIDIVETVYRGAKKGRGLVVSPKDYSTRYRY
;
A
#
# COMPACT_ATOMS: atom_id res chain seq x y z
N MET A 1 0.13 2.32 -18.68
CA MET A 1 -0.67 1.12 -19.02
C MET A 1 -0.91 0.17 -17.84
N GLY A 2 -0.28 0.35 -16.67
CA GLY A 2 -0.45 -0.55 -15.50
C GLY A 2 -1.79 -0.42 -14.74
N SER A 3 -2.41 0.77 -14.75
CA SER A 3 -3.66 1.02 -13.99
C SER A 3 -4.89 0.26 -14.51
N VAL A 4 -4.87 -0.23 -15.76
CA VAL A 4 -6.03 -0.91 -16.39
C VAL A 4 -6.21 -2.35 -15.88
N VAL A 5 -5.17 -2.94 -15.29
CA VAL A 5 -5.18 -4.38 -14.94
C VAL A 5 -5.34 -4.62 -13.43
N LEU A 6 -4.90 -3.69 -12.60
CA LEU A 6 -5.09 -3.79 -11.16
C LEU A 6 -6.55 -3.44 -10.79
N PRO A 7 -7.16 -4.16 -9.82
CA PRO A 7 -8.55 -3.95 -9.46
C PRO A 7 -8.74 -2.60 -8.75
N HIS A 8 -9.69 -1.81 -9.26
CA HIS A 8 -10.09 -0.52 -8.70
C HIS A 8 -11.28 -0.65 -7.76
N LEU A 9 -11.15 -0.06 -6.57
CA LEU A 9 -12.20 0.02 -5.57
C LEU A 9 -12.95 1.34 -5.75
N ARG A 10 -14.18 1.25 -6.27
CA ARG A 10 -14.96 2.40 -6.74
C ARG A 10 -15.82 3.08 -5.66
N THR A 11 -15.92 2.49 -4.47
CA THR A 11 -16.72 3.03 -3.36
C THR A 11 -16.08 2.68 -2.01
N GLY A 12 -16.45 3.42 -0.96
CA GLY A 12 -16.03 3.10 0.41
C GLY A 12 -16.37 1.68 0.85
N TRP A 13 -17.56 1.20 0.45
CA TRP A 13 -17.97 -0.17 0.70
C TRP A 13 -17.05 -1.22 0.06
N HIS A 14 -16.56 -0.99 -1.17
CA HIS A 14 -15.62 -1.91 -1.81
C HIS A 14 -14.27 -1.93 -1.07
N VAL A 15 -13.83 -0.80 -0.52
CA VAL A 15 -12.62 -0.71 0.32
C VAL A 15 -12.77 -1.51 1.59
N ASP A 16 -13.86 -1.30 2.33
CA ASP A 16 -14.13 -2.04 3.56
C ASP A 16 -14.25 -3.54 3.28
N GLN A 17 -14.96 -3.91 2.22
CA GLN A 17 -15.16 -5.30 1.83
C GLN A 17 -13.82 -5.96 1.48
N ALA A 18 -12.97 -5.31 0.68
CA ALA A 18 -11.66 -5.84 0.30
C ALA A 18 -10.75 -6.08 1.52
N ILE A 19 -10.78 -5.18 2.50
CA ILE A 19 -10.04 -5.32 3.76
C ILE A 19 -10.58 -6.47 4.63
N LEU A 20 -11.91 -6.64 4.66
CA LEU A 20 -12.59 -7.64 5.48
C LEU A 20 -12.53 -9.06 4.90
N SER A 21 -12.54 -9.22 3.58
CA SER A 21 -12.61 -10.54 2.94
C SER A 21 -11.32 -11.35 2.97
N GLU A 22 -10.17 -10.68 3.13
CA GLU A 22 -8.88 -11.34 3.07
C GLU A 22 -8.42 -11.79 4.47
N GLU A 23 -8.55 -13.10 4.73
CA GLU A 23 -8.17 -13.70 6.01
C GLU A 23 -6.70 -14.17 6.04
N ASP A 24 -6.14 -14.53 4.90
CA ASP A 24 -4.82 -15.15 4.78
C ASP A 24 -3.82 -14.36 3.97
N ARG A 25 -4.25 -13.34 3.23
CA ARG A 25 -3.38 -12.45 2.45
C ARG A 25 -3.33 -11.08 3.08
N LEU A 26 -2.21 -10.40 2.86
CA LEU A 26 -2.10 -8.97 3.09
C LEU A 26 -2.96 -8.23 2.06
N VAL A 27 -3.63 -7.17 2.46
CA VAL A 27 -4.33 -6.25 1.56
C VAL A 27 -3.48 -5.01 1.44
N LEU A 28 -3.03 -4.71 0.23
CA LEU A 28 -2.32 -3.49 -0.12
C LEU A 28 -3.27 -2.60 -0.91
N ILE A 29 -3.49 -1.38 -0.43
CA ILE A 29 -4.30 -0.39 -1.14
C ILE A 29 -3.43 0.82 -1.47
N ARG A 30 -3.34 1.17 -2.75
CA ARG A 30 -2.81 2.46 -3.21
C ARG A 30 -3.96 3.47 -3.22
N PHE A 31 -3.84 4.50 -2.41
CA PHE A 31 -4.73 5.66 -2.44
C PHE A 31 -4.03 6.82 -3.16
N GLY A 32 -4.73 7.41 -4.12
CA GLY A 32 -4.24 8.56 -4.88
C GLY A 32 -5.00 8.71 -6.18
N ARG A 33 -4.75 9.76 -6.96
CA ARG A 33 -5.47 10.01 -8.22
C ARG A 33 -4.80 9.28 -9.37
N ASP A 34 -5.58 8.61 -10.21
CA ASP A 34 -5.03 7.85 -11.34
C ASP A 34 -4.29 8.71 -12.37
N SER A 35 -4.64 9.99 -12.46
CA SER A 35 -3.98 10.96 -13.34
C SER A 35 -2.68 11.53 -12.76
N ASP A 36 -2.37 11.26 -11.49
CA ASP A 36 -1.19 11.80 -10.85
C ASP A 36 0.08 11.03 -11.28
N PRO A 37 1.17 11.71 -11.68
CA PRO A 37 2.39 11.05 -12.14
C PRO A 37 2.99 10.08 -11.11
N ASP A 38 2.92 10.38 -9.82
CA ASP A 38 3.47 9.53 -8.76
C ASP A 38 2.63 8.25 -8.60
N CYS A 39 1.30 8.39 -8.70
CA CYS A 39 0.40 7.23 -8.71
C CYS A 39 0.64 6.35 -9.94
N MET A 40 0.82 6.95 -11.12
CA MET A 40 1.09 6.20 -12.35
C MET A 40 2.41 5.42 -12.26
N ALA A 41 3.46 6.02 -11.71
CA ALA A 41 4.75 5.37 -11.49
C ALA A 41 4.62 4.23 -10.48
N GLN A 42 3.93 4.47 -9.37
CA GLN A 42 3.73 3.47 -8.33
C GLN A 42 2.88 2.29 -8.83
N ASP A 43 1.83 2.54 -9.62
CA ASP A 43 0.99 1.52 -10.24
C ASP A 43 1.77 0.63 -11.19
N GLU A 44 2.74 1.18 -11.93
CA GLU A 44 3.60 0.39 -12.81
C GLU A 44 4.47 -0.59 -12.01
N VAL A 45 4.98 -0.17 -10.85
CA VAL A 45 5.73 -1.06 -9.95
C VAL A 45 4.81 -2.13 -9.38
N LEU A 46 3.65 -1.73 -8.84
CA LEU A 46 2.65 -2.65 -8.28
C LEU A 46 2.20 -3.69 -9.29
N TYR A 47 1.95 -3.27 -10.53
CA TYR A 47 1.58 -4.17 -11.63
C TYR A 47 2.68 -5.23 -11.91
N LYS A 48 3.94 -4.81 -11.94
CA LYS A 48 5.07 -5.72 -12.21
C LYS A 48 5.33 -6.71 -11.07
N ILE A 49 4.93 -6.41 -9.84
CA ILE A 49 5.08 -7.31 -8.69
C ILE A 49 3.83 -8.15 -8.39
N ALA A 50 2.67 -7.77 -8.91
CA ALA A 50 1.37 -8.38 -8.57
C ALA A 50 1.38 -9.91 -8.70
N ASP A 51 1.91 -10.45 -9.79
CA ASP A 51 1.96 -11.90 -10.00
C ASP A 51 2.91 -12.62 -9.03
N ARG A 52 3.99 -11.95 -8.61
CA ARG A 52 4.98 -12.49 -7.66
C ARG A 52 4.45 -12.56 -6.23
N VAL A 53 3.53 -11.66 -5.86
CA VAL A 53 3.02 -11.56 -4.48
C VAL A 53 1.59 -12.10 -4.31
N LYS A 54 0.89 -12.48 -5.40
CA LYS A 54 -0.53 -12.88 -5.41
C LYS A 54 -0.94 -13.94 -4.38
N ASN A 55 -0.01 -14.82 -4.00
CA ASN A 55 -0.24 -15.90 -3.06
C ASN A 55 -0.36 -15.42 -1.61
N PHE A 56 0.18 -14.23 -1.28
CA PHE A 56 0.21 -13.70 0.08
C PHE A 56 -0.15 -12.22 0.19
N CYS A 57 -0.37 -11.53 -0.92
CA CYS A 57 -0.81 -10.13 -0.98
C CYS A 57 -1.81 -9.91 -2.11
N ALA A 58 -2.92 -9.23 -1.80
CA ALA A 58 -3.89 -8.70 -2.74
C ALA A 58 -3.65 -7.20 -2.91
N ILE A 59 -3.54 -6.74 -4.15
CA ILE A 59 -3.24 -5.34 -4.49
C ILE A 59 -4.50 -4.70 -5.07
N TYR A 60 -4.88 -3.55 -4.54
CA TYR A 60 -6.01 -2.75 -4.98
C TYR A 60 -5.62 -1.29 -5.18
N LEU A 61 -6.35 -0.61 -6.05
CA LEU A 61 -6.23 0.82 -6.31
C LEU A 61 -7.51 1.53 -5.85
N CYS A 62 -7.37 2.71 -5.26
CA CYS A 62 -8.48 3.55 -4.82
C CYS A 62 -8.21 4.99 -5.26
N ASP A 63 -9.05 5.49 -6.17
CA ASP A 63 -9.02 6.89 -6.58
C ASP A 63 -9.70 7.76 -5.53
N LEU A 64 -8.98 8.78 -5.04
CA LEU A 64 -9.49 9.69 -4.00
C LEU A 64 -10.49 10.73 -4.51
N ASP A 65 -10.56 10.98 -5.82
CA ASP A 65 -11.62 11.82 -6.38
C ASP A 65 -12.94 11.03 -6.52
N GLU A 66 -12.87 9.69 -6.64
CA GLU A 66 -14.05 8.81 -6.63
C GLU A 66 -14.48 8.42 -5.21
N VAL A 67 -13.52 8.14 -4.32
CA VAL A 67 -13.76 7.67 -2.95
C VAL A 67 -13.05 8.59 -1.94
N PRO A 68 -13.66 9.73 -1.58
CA PRO A 68 -13.04 10.71 -0.68
C PRO A 68 -13.12 10.34 0.81
N ASP A 69 -13.94 9.35 1.18
CA ASP A 69 -14.32 9.03 2.57
C ASP A 69 -13.11 8.76 3.48
N PHE A 70 -12.04 8.18 2.94
CA PHE A 70 -10.83 7.81 3.70
C PHE A 70 -9.82 8.94 3.83
N LYS A 71 -9.99 10.06 3.12
CA LYS A 71 -9.00 11.14 3.06
C LYS A 71 -8.72 11.73 4.43
N ALA A 72 -9.77 12.05 5.20
CA ALA A 72 -9.63 12.58 6.55
C ALA A 72 -9.23 11.48 7.55
N MET A 73 -9.83 10.29 7.43
CA MET A 73 -9.59 9.18 8.36
C MET A 73 -8.12 8.74 8.38
N TYR A 74 -7.51 8.63 7.20
CA TYR A 74 -6.12 8.21 7.07
C TYR A 74 -5.16 9.36 6.80
N GLU A 75 -5.59 10.63 6.88
CA GLU A 75 -4.74 11.81 6.62
C GLU A 75 -4.03 11.76 5.24
N LEU A 76 -4.77 11.42 4.18
CA LEU A 76 -4.25 11.22 2.82
C LEU A 76 -4.06 12.57 2.10
N TYR A 77 -2.97 13.26 2.43
CA TYR A 77 -2.62 14.56 1.84
C TYR A 77 -1.57 14.46 0.74
N ASP A 78 -0.76 13.40 0.74
CA ASP A 78 0.26 13.17 -0.28
C ASP A 78 -0.37 12.67 -1.61
N PRO A 79 0.27 12.92 -2.76
CA PRO A 79 -0.28 12.54 -4.08
C PRO A 79 -0.53 11.04 -4.23
N CYS A 80 0.41 10.22 -3.75
CA CYS A 80 0.34 8.76 -3.78
C CYS A 80 0.68 8.20 -2.41
N THR A 81 -0.19 7.37 -1.87
CA THR A 81 0.02 6.69 -0.59
C THR A 81 -0.31 5.21 -0.72
N VAL A 82 0.50 4.37 -0.06
CA VAL A 82 0.27 2.93 0.03
C VAL A 82 0.08 2.56 1.49
N MET A 83 -0.99 1.81 1.76
CA MET A 83 -1.33 1.30 3.08
C MET A 83 -1.48 -0.22 3.04
N PHE A 84 -1.19 -0.85 4.17
CA PHE A 84 -1.24 -2.29 4.35
C PHE A 84 -2.30 -2.64 5.40
N PHE A 85 -3.08 -3.69 5.13
CA PHE A 85 -4.08 -4.21 6.05
C PHE A 85 -3.97 -5.73 6.12
N PHE A 86 -4.21 -6.30 7.30
CA PHE A 86 -4.27 -7.74 7.49
C PHE A 86 -5.37 -8.08 8.49
N ARG A 87 -6.36 -8.89 8.10
CA ARG A 87 -7.49 -9.30 8.96
C ARG A 87 -8.17 -8.10 9.64
N ASN A 88 -8.59 -7.11 8.84
CA ASN A 88 -9.21 -5.87 9.32
C ASN A 88 -8.35 -5.01 10.28
N LYS A 89 -7.03 -5.20 10.26
CA LYS A 89 -6.09 -4.37 11.02
C LYS A 89 -5.19 -3.62 10.08
N HIS A 90 -5.10 -2.30 10.27
CA HIS A 90 -4.08 -1.49 9.63
C HIS A 90 -2.69 -1.89 10.15
N MET A 91 -1.78 -2.13 9.22
CA MET A 91 -0.43 -2.60 9.48
C MET A 91 0.54 -1.43 9.30
N MET A 92 1.25 -1.09 10.37
CA MET A 92 2.28 -0.07 10.34
C MET A 92 3.63 -0.67 9.92
N CYS A 93 4.43 0.11 9.19
CA CYS A 93 5.77 -0.26 8.78
C CYS A 93 6.72 0.91 9.07
N ASP A 94 7.72 0.68 9.90
CA ASP A 94 8.77 1.65 10.18
C ASP A 94 9.78 1.64 9.04
N PHE A 95 9.78 2.75 8.27
CA PHE A 95 10.69 2.97 7.17
C PHE A 95 11.86 3.91 7.54
N GLY A 96 11.93 4.40 8.78
CA GLY A 96 12.90 5.42 9.20
C GLY A 96 12.58 6.85 8.74
N THR A 97 11.43 7.07 8.11
CA THR A 97 10.97 8.40 7.65
C THR A 97 10.21 9.20 8.73
N GLY A 98 9.86 8.55 9.84
CA GLY A 98 9.02 9.11 10.91
C GLY A 98 7.51 8.87 10.71
N ASN A 99 7.07 8.50 9.51
CA ASN A 99 5.67 8.11 9.25
C ASN A 99 5.57 6.59 9.06
N ASN A 100 5.01 5.91 10.06
CA ASN A 100 4.88 4.45 10.04
C ASN A 100 3.52 3.98 9.50
N ASN A 101 2.58 4.90 9.28
CA ASN A 101 1.20 4.56 8.92
C ASN A 101 1.05 4.24 7.43
N LYS A 102 1.89 4.82 6.59
CA LYS A 102 1.77 4.74 5.14
C LYS A 102 3.12 4.95 4.48
N LEU A 103 3.26 4.41 3.28
CA LEU A 103 4.35 4.74 2.36
C LEU A 103 3.84 5.85 1.44
N ASN A 104 4.38 7.06 1.55
CA ASN A 104 3.89 8.26 0.86
C ASN A 104 4.83 8.79 -0.23
N TRP A 105 5.62 7.90 -0.83
CA TRP A 105 6.56 8.24 -1.91
C TRP A 105 6.59 7.13 -2.96
N VAL A 106 7.12 7.42 -4.14
CA VAL A 106 7.31 6.39 -5.17
C VAL A 106 8.51 5.51 -4.84
N LEU A 107 8.27 4.21 -4.69
CA LEU A 107 9.31 3.19 -4.52
C LEU A 107 9.52 2.46 -5.85
N GLU A 108 10.61 2.80 -6.55
CA GLU A 108 10.89 2.33 -7.91
C GLU A 108 11.42 0.89 -7.96
N ASP A 109 12.17 0.46 -6.94
CA ASP A 109 12.77 -0.86 -6.92
C ASP A 109 11.73 -1.94 -6.57
N LYS A 110 11.53 -2.87 -7.52
CA LYS A 110 10.53 -3.93 -7.43
C LYS A 110 10.87 -4.96 -6.35
N GLN A 111 12.15 -5.29 -6.19
CA GLN A 111 12.56 -6.30 -5.23
C GLN A 111 12.44 -5.75 -3.81
N GLU A 112 12.84 -4.50 -3.62
CA GLU A 112 12.68 -3.76 -2.38
C GLU A 112 11.20 -3.64 -1.97
N PHE A 113 10.31 -3.40 -2.93
CA PHE A 113 8.86 -3.42 -2.68
C PHE A 113 8.38 -4.81 -2.22
N ILE A 114 8.82 -5.88 -2.90
CA ILE A 114 8.46 -7.25 -2.53
C ILE A 114 8.96 -7.60 -1.12
N ASP A 115 10.19 -7.23 -0.80
CA ASP A 115 10.81 -7.49 0.50
C ASP A 115 10.05 -6.78 1.63
N ILE A 116 9.55 -5.56 1.39
CA ILE A 116 8.64 -4.86 2.32
C ILE A 116 7.34 -5.62 2.49
N VAL A 117 6.65 -5.97 1.39
CA VAL A 117 5.36 -6.69 1.44
C VAL A 117 5.52 -8.01 2.20
N GLU A 118 6.59 -8.75 1.95
CA GLU A 118 6.90 -9.99 2.65
C GLU A 118 7.16 -9.77 4.15
N THR A 119 7.90 -8.71 4.50
CA THR A 119 8.19 -8.36 5.89
C THR A 119 6.92 -8.00 6.66
N VAL A 120 6.04 -7.18 6.05
CA VAL A 120 4.73 -6.84 6.61
C VAL A 120 3.88 -8.09 6.78
N TYR A 121 3.79 -8.94 5.75
CA TYR A 121 3.02 -10.19 5.80
C TYR A 121 3.51 -11.13 6.92
N ARG A 122 4.83 -11.36 7.01
CA ARG A 122 5.44 -12.21 8.06
C ARG A 122 5.20 -11.64 9.46
N GLY A 123 5.29 -10.32 9.62
CA GLY A 123 5.00 -9.66 10.89
C GLY A 123 3.52 -9.74 11.27
N ALA A 124 2.63 -9.55 10.31
CA ALA A 124 1.19 -9.64 10.49
C ALA A 124 0.75 -11.06 10.89
N LYS A 125 1.27 -12.11 10.23
CA LYS A 125 1.01 -13.51 10.61
C LYS A 125 1.49 -13.85 12.02
N LYS A 126 2.51 -13.14 12.53
CA LYS A 126 2.99 -13.25 13.92
C LYS A 126 2.21 -12.39 14.92
N GLY A 127 1.16 -11.69 14.47
CA GLY A 127 0.31 -10.85 15.31
C GLY A 127 0.90 -9.48 15.67
N ARG A 128 1.96 -9.04 14.99
CA ARG A 128 2.52 -7.69 15.18
C ARG A 128 1.67 -6.66 14.44
N GLY A 129 1.44 -5.50 15.04
CA GLY A 129 0.79 -4.35 14.37
C GLY A 129 1.77 -3.36 13.72
N LEU A 130 3.05 -3.43 14.11
CA LEU A 130 4.15 -2.63 13.58
C LEU A 130 5.29 -3.58 13.18
N VAL A 131 5.82 -3.40 11.99
CA VAL A 131 7.03 -4.08 11.49
C VAL A 131 8.10 -3.05 11.16
N VAL A 132 9.35 -3.49 11.11
CA VAL A 132 10.47 -2.65 10.67
C VAL A 132 10.82 -3.06 9.24
N SER A 133 10.88 -2.10 8.33
CA SER A 133 11.31 -2.31 6.95
C SER A 133 12.71 -2.94 6.90
N PRO A 134 13.00 -3.84 5.95
CA PRO A 134 14.34 -4.41 5.79
C PRO A 134 15.40 -3.35 5.42
N LYS A 135 14.97 -2.19 4.95
CA LYS A 135 15.83 -1.06 4.57
C LYS A 135 15.38 0.23 5.24
N ASP A 136 16.37 1.04 5.63
CA ASP A 136 16.16 2.38 6.17
C ASP A 136 16.07 3.41 5.04
N TYR A 137 15.03 4.24 5.08
CA TYR A 137 14.78 5.34 4.15
C TYR A 137 14.98 6.71 4.80
N SER A 138 15.55 6.77 6.02
CA SER A 138 15.81 8.02 6.75
C SER A 138 16.67 9.02 5.97
N THR A 139 17.58 8.54 5.11
CA THR A 139 18.43 9.38 4.27
C THR A 139 17.70 10.01 3.09
N ARG A 140 16.48 9.56 2.76
CA ARG A 140 15.68 10.13 1.66
C ARG A 140 15.23 11.57 1.95
N TYR A 141 15.06 11.91 3.22
CA TYR A 141 14.70 13.27 3.67
C TYR A 141 15.91 14.06 4.21
N ARG A 142 17.13 13.51 4.13
CA ARG A 142 18.34 14.26 4.48
C ARG A 142 18.75 15.12 3.29
N TYR A 143 18.31 16.37 3.34
CA TYR A 143 18.81 17.47 2.50
C TYR A 143 20.29 17.74 2.77
#